data_AF-A0A1W1HU89-F1
#
_entry.id   AF-A0A1W1HU89-F1
#
_cell.length_a   1.000
_cell.length_b   1.000
_cell.length_c   1.000
_cell.angle_alpha   90.00
_cell.angle_beta   90.00
_cell.angle_gamma   90.00
#
_symmetry.space_group_name_H-M   'P 1'
#
loop_
_entity.id
_entity.type
_entity.pdbx_description
1 polymer ?
#
loop_
_entity_poly.entity_id
_entity_poly.type
_entity_poly.pdbx_seq_one_letter_code
_entity_poly.pdbx_strand_id
1 'polypeptide(L)'
;MAWINKDKQDGKRQAGQSEGTEMENLESTAPREGNEEINAFVGKGVSFKGVISYNGTVRIDGNLDGEIHTEGVLLVGEDAVLTAKITAGTVVCKGKITGDISAREKVKLRAPAVVNAGVKAPLLAMEEGVVFNGTLEMSQSGTREPQGQGSTRGQGVKLVNG
;
A
#
# COMPACT_ATOMS: atom_id res chain seq x y z
N MET A 1 21.83 -5.85 -71.43
CA MET A 1 22.57 -5.08 -70.42
C MET A 1 22.67 -5.93 -69.16
N ALA A 2 23.69 -6.78 -69.09
CA ALA A 2 24.12 -7.42 -67.84
C ALA A 2 25.23 -6.57 -67.20
N TRP A 3 25.65 -6.94 -65.99
CA TRP A 3 26.75 -6.46 -65.11
C TRP A 3 26.18 -6.00 -63.76
N ILE A 4 25.95 -6.91 -62.81
CA ILE A 4 26.90 -7.59 -61.89
C ILE A 4 27.50 -6.60 -60.89
N ASN A 5 26.99 -6.63 -59.66
CA ASN A 5 27.68 -6.10 -58.50
C ASN A 5 28.69 -7.14 -58.00
N LYS A 6 29.88 -6.62 -57.74
CA LYS A 6 31.16 -7.32 -57.62
C LYS A 6 31.40 -7.71 -56.17
N ASP A 7 31.49 -9.01 -55.94
CA ASP A 7 32.05 -9.62 -54.74
C ASP A 7 33.56 -9.31 -54.59
N LYS A 8 33.98 -9.06 -53.35
CA LYS A 8 35.29 -9.50 -52.79
C LYS A 8 35.25 -9.23 -51.27
N GLN A 9 34.88 -10.16 -50.40
CA GLN A 9 35.57 -11.39 -49.95
C GLN A 9 37.00 -11.17 -49.43
N ASP A 10 37.16 -11.43 -48.13
CA ASP A 10 38.03 -12.47 -47.50
C ASP A 10 38.65 -11.92 -46.20
N GLY A 11 38.73 -12.61 -45.05
CA GLY A 11 38.45 -14.01 -44.70
C GLY A 11 38.48 -14.15 -43.15
N LYS A 12 37.67 -15.06 -42.57
CA LYS A 12 38.01 -16.45 -42.19
C LYS A 12 38.92 -16.62 -40.96
N ARG A 13 38.34 -17.15 -39.86
CA ARG A 13 38.65 -18.44 -39.16
C ARG A 13 38.09 -18.42 -37.73
N GLN A 14 37.06 -19.22 -37.40
CA GLN A 14 37.07 -20.60 -36.83
C GLN A 14 37.52 -20.63 -35.35
N ALA A 15 36.93 -21.37 -34.38
CA ALA A 15 35.99 -22.50 -34.37
C ALA A 15 35.45 -22.74 -32.92
N GLY A 16 34.44 -23.60 -32.76
CA GLY A 16 34.03 -24.26 -31.50
C GLY A 16 32.50 -24.23 -31.28
N GLN A 17 31.71 -25.20 -31.77
CA GLN A 17 31.28 -26.44 -31.08
C GLN A 17 30.65 -26.21 -29.69
N SER A 18 29.33 -26.45 -29.54
CA SER A 18 28.75 -27.70 -28.99
C SER A 18 27.29 -27.49 -28.56
N GLU A 19 26.54 -28.59 -28.63
CA GLU A 19 25.12 -28.76 -28.32
C GLU A 19 24.75 -28.47 -26.86
N GLY A 20 23.44 -28.24 -26.65
CA GLY A 20 22.72 -28.58 -25.42
C GLY A 20 22.82 -27.54 -24.30
N THR A 21 21.68 -26.98 -23.93
CA THR A 21 21.00 -27.30 -22.66
C THR A 21 19.82 -26.33 -22.49
N GLU A 22 18.61 -26.89 -22.55
CA GLU A 22 17.44 -26.34 -21.87
C GLU A 22 17.82 -25.98 -20.43
N MET A 23 17.76 -24.70 -20.09
CA MET A 23 17.43 -24.29 -18.73
C MET A 23 16.37 -23.19 -18.84
N GLU A 24 15.13 -23.61 -18.66
CA GLU A 24 14.14 -22.78 -17.99
C GLU A 24 14.79 -22.22 -16.72
N ASN A 25 14.73 -20.90 -16.52
CA ASN A 25 14.77 -20.41 -15.16
C ASN A 25 14.02 -19.09 -15.01
N LEU A 26 12.84 -19.25 -14.40
CA LEU A 26 12.37 -18.47 -13.27
C LEU A 26 12.14 -16.98 -13.54
N GLU A 27 10.99 -16.71 -14.14
CA GLU A 27 9.90 -16.03 -13.45
C GLU A 27 10.33 -15.17 -12.24
N SER A 28 10.74 -13.93 -12.52
CA SER A 28 10.78 -12.90 -11.48
C SER A 28 9.35 -12.45 -11.16
N THR A 29 8.64 -13.27 -10.37
CA THR A 29 7.43 -12.88 -9.66
C THR A 29 7.81 -12.03 -8.43
N ALA A 30 8.39 -10.87 -8.68
CA ALA A 30 8.24 -9.80 -7.70
C ALA A 30 6.76 -9.38 -7.74
N PRO A 31 6.03 -9.34 -6.61
CA PRO A 31 4.74 -8.69 -6.58
C PRO A 31 4.96 -7.27 -7.08
N ARG A 32 4.36 -6.93 -8.23
CA ARG A 32 4.27 -5.54 -8.65
C ARG A 32 3.36 -4.88 -7.61
N GLU A 33 3.96 -4.30 -6.58
CA GLU A 33 3.27 -3.33 -5.72
C GLU A 33 2.66 -2.30 -6.67
N GLY A 34 1.34 -2.17 -6.59
CA GLY A 34 0.55 -1.43 -7.56
C GLY A 34 1.16 -0.08 -7.84
N ASN A 35 1.27 0.27 -9.12
CA ASN A 35 1.46 1.65 -9.53
C ASN A 35 0.18 2.43 -9.17
N GLU A 36 0.00 2.70 -7.88
CA GLU A 36 -0.84 3.79 -7.42
C GLU A 36 -0.12 5.05 -7.86
N GLU A 37 -0.46 5.57 -9.04
CA GLU A 37 0.02 6.87 -9.48
C GLU A 37 -0.27 7.87 -8.36
N ILE A 38 0.80 8.34 -7.71
CA ILE A 38 0.69 9.41 -6.71
C ILE A 38 0.32 10.66 -7.50
N ASN A 39 -0.98 10.93 -7.54
CA ASN A 39 -1.50 11.98 -8.41
C ASN A 39 -1.44 13.38 -7.77
N ALA A 40 -1.10 13.46 -6.48
CA ALA A 40 -0.87 14.73 -5.78
C ALA A 40 0.28 14.60 -4.77
N PHE A 41 1.26 15.50 -4.85
CA PHE A 41 2.40 15.56 -3.95
C PHE A 41 2.62 16.98 -3.42
N VAL A 42 2.66 17.11 -2.09
CA VAL A 42 3.04 18.34 -1.39
C VAL A 42 4.44 18.13 -0.82
N GLY A 43 5.42 18.80 -1.41
CA GLY A 43 6.82 18.64 -1.05
C GLY A 43 7.22 19.27 0.28
N LYS A 44 8.42 18.91 0.74
CA LYS A 44 9.05 19.51 1.91
C LYS A 44 9.23 21.02 1.71
N GLY A 45 9.04 21.79 2.77
CA GLY A 45 9.15 23.26 2.75
C GLY A 45 7.93 23.99 2.15
N VAL A 46 6.92 23.26 1.67
CA VAL A 46 5.63 23.85 1.31
C VAL A 46 4.77 24.00 2.56
N SER A 47 4.16 25.16 2.70
CA SER A 47 3.12 25.43 3.70
C SER A 47 1.82 25.72 2.97
N PHE A 48 0.81 24.88 3.20
CA PHE A 48 -0.52 25.05 2.62
C PHE A 48 -1.53 25.41 3.69
N LYS A 49 -2.42 26.37 3.40
CA LYS A 49 -3.54 26.72 4.27
C LYS A 49 -4.85 26.72 3.47
N GLY A 50 -5.82 25.91 3.89
CA GLY A 50 -7.13 25.83 3.25
C GLY A 50 -7.65 24.41 3.15
N VAL A 51 -8.39 24.11 2.07
CA VAL A 51 -9.04 22.82 1.86
C VAL A 51 -8.44 22.12 0.64
N ILE A 52 -8.00 20.88 0.81
CA ILE A 52 -7.59 19.98 -0.27
C ILE A 52 -8.70 18.95 -0.47
N SER A 53 -9.25 18.90 -1.67
CA SER A 53 -10.20 17.85 -2.07
C SER A 53 -9.66 17.15 -3.30
N TYR A 54 -9.40 15.84 -3.18
CA TYR A 54 -8.76 15.07 -4.24
C TYR A 54 -9.32 13.64 -4.31
N ASN A 55 -9.37 13.04 -5.50
CA ASN A 55 -9.77 11.64 -5.67
C ASN A 55 -8.54 10.81 -6.07
N GLY A 56 -8.10 9.93 -5.17
CA GLY A 56 -6.94 9.06 -5.36
C GLY A 56 -5.90 9.20 -4.25
N THR A 57 -4.66 8.83 -4.56
CA THR A 57 -3.56 8.85 -3.60
C THR A 57 -2.89 10.22 -3.54
N VAL A 58 -2.79 10.79 -2.33
CA VAL A 58 -2.11 12.07 -2.06
C VAL A 58 -1.00 11.85 -1.06
N ARG A 59 0.16 12.46 -1.32
CA ARG A 59 1.31 12.44 -0.41
C ARG A 59 1.66 13.84 0.07
N ILE A 60 1.87 13.99 1.37
CA ILE A 60 2.22 15.26 2.01
C ILE A 60 3.48 15.09 2.84
N ASP A 61 4.55 15.81 2.49
CA ASP A 61 5.82 15.87 3.20
C ASP A 61 6.09 17.30 3.77
N GLY A 62 5.08 18.19 3.78
CA GLY A 62 5.18 19.60 4.20
C GLY A 62 4.28 19.98 5.38
N ASN A 63 4.04 21.29 5.56
CA ASN A 63 3.12 21.81 6.57
C ASN A 63 1.74 22.04 5.96
N LEU A 64 0.69 21.59 6.64
CA LEU A 64 -0.68 21.83 6.22
C LEU A 64 -1.55 22.28 7.39
N ASP A 65 -2.30 23.36 7.17
CA ASP A 65 -3.32 23.88 8.08
C ASP A 65 -4.68 23.92 7.36
N GLY A 66 -5.67 23.19 7.86
CA GLY A 66 -7.03 23.22 7.32
C GLY A 66 -7.70 21.86 7.16
N GLU A 67 -8.17 21.51 5.96
CA GLU A 67 -8.94 20.28 5.73
C GLU A 67 -8.42 19.47 4.54
N ILE A 68 -8.44 18.15 4.68
CA ILE A 68 -8.09 17.21 3.61
C ILE A 68 -9.25 16.24 3.41
N HIS A 69 -9.74 16.14 2.18
CA HIS A 69 -10.79 15.23 1.76
C HIS A 69 -10.30 14.37 0.60
N THR A 70 -10.17 13.07 0.83
CA THR A 70 -9.89 12.09 -0.22
C THR A 70 -10.71 10.82 -0.01
N GLU A 71 -11.07 10.14 -1.09
CA GLU A 71 -11.66 8.80 -1.01
C GLU A 71 -10.58 7.70 -1.06
N GLY A 72 -9.37 8.04 -1.47
CA GLY A 72 -8.24 7.11 -1.62
C GLY A 72 -7.30 7.11 -0.42
N VAL A 73 -6.00 7.07 -0.72
CA VAL A 73 -4.94 6.93 0.28
C VAL A 73 -4.29 8.29 0.57
N LEU A 74 -4.23 8.65 1.85
CA LEU A 74 -3.42 9.77 2.33
C LEU A 74 -2.10 9.24 2.91
N LEU A 75 -0.99 9.63 2.30
CA LEU A 75 0.37 9.33 2.75
C LEU A 75 0.95 10.58 3.44
N VAL A 76 1.19 10.49 4.74
CA VAL A 76 1.83 11.55 5.53
C VAL A 76 3.29 11.17 5.75
N GLY A 77 4.19 11.94 5.14
CA GLY A 77 5.64 11.78 5.24
C GLY A 77 6.16 12.04 6.64
N GLU A 78 7.42 11.68 6.87
CA GLU A 78 8.08 11.82 8.17
C GLU A 78 8.25 13.29 8.60
N ASP A 79 8.60 14.17 7.66
CA ASP A 79 8.77 15.61 7.91
C ASP A 79 7.45 16.40 7.92
N ALA A 80 6.33 15.73 7.67
CA ALA A 80 5.04 16.39 7.54
C ALA A 80 4.48 16.81 8.91
N VAL A 81 3.91 18.02 8.96
CA VAL A 81 3.20 18.54 10.13
C VAL A 81 1.82 19.01 9.69
N LEU A 82 0.80 18.26 10.06
CA LEU A 82 -0.58 18.53 9.69
C LEU A 82 -1.36 19.01 10.91
N THR A 83 -1.94 20.20 10.83
CA THR A 83 -2.95 20.70 11.76
C THR A 83 -4.27 20.77 11.00
N ALA A 84 -4.99 19.66 10.96
CA ALA A 84 -6.08 19.52 10.01
C ALA A 84 -7.19 18.55 10.42
N LYS A 85 -8.36 18.74 9.82
CA LYS A 85 -9.43 17.73 9.76
C LYS A 85 -9.25 16.87 8.51
N ILE A 86 -9.05 15.58 8.70
CA ILE A 86 -8.70 14.63 7.66
C ILE A 86 -9.87 13.66 7.44
N THR A 87 -10.37 13.59 6.21
CA THR A 87 -11.30 12.56 5.76
C THR A 87 -10.64 11.79 4.61
N ALA A 88 -10.39 10.49 4.80
CA ALA A 88 -9.67 9.65 3.84
C ALA A 88 -10.30 8.24 3.73
N GLY A 89 -10.01 7.51 2.66
CA GLY A 89 -10.25 6.07 2.62
C GLY A 89 -9.31 5.35 3.57
N THR A 90 -8.01 5.44 3.26
CA THR A 90 -6.92 4.91 4.08
C THR A 90 -5.93 6.02 4.44
N VAL A 91 -5.45 6.04 5.68
CA VAL A 91 -4.40 6.96 6.15
C VAL A 91 -3.15 6.19 6.53
N VAL A 92 -2.00 6.55 5.96
CA VAL A 92 -0.68 6.04 6.38
C VAL A 92 0.15 7.21 6.89
N CYS A 93 0.50 7.19 8.17
CA CYS A 93 1.21 8.29 8.81
C CYS A 93 2.59 7.89 9.33
N LYS A 94 3.61 8.67 8.94
CA LYS A 94 4.96 8.66 9.51
C LYS A 94 5.34 9.97 10.22
N GLY A 95 4.51 11.02 10.08
CA GLY A 95 4.78 12.38 10.55
C GLY A 95 3.95 12.78 11.76
N LYS A 96 3.70 14.10 11.87
CA LYS A 96 2.96 14.70 12.98
C LYS A 96 1.57 15.13 12.53
N ILE A 97 0.55 14.70 13.27
CA ILE A 97 -0.84 15.10 13.00
C ILE A 97 -1.46 15.64 14.29
N THR A 98 -2.11 16.80 14.18
CA THR A 98 -2.95 17.41 15.22
C THR A 98 -4.32 17.72 14.64
N GLY A 99 -5.41 17.23 15.25
CA GLY A 99 -6.78 17.49 14.77
C GLY A 99 -7.69 16.28 14.83
N ASP A 100 -8.41 16.00 13.74
CA ASP A 100 -9.35 14.87 13.66
C ASP A 100 -9.08 14.05 12.41
N ILE A 101 -9.13 12.72 12.54
CA ILE A 101 -8.94 11.77 11.45
C ILE A 101 -10.19 10.90 11.33
N SER A 102 -10.85 10.94 10.18
CA SER A 102 -11.94 10.05 9.80
C SER A 102 -11.51 9.20 8.60
N ALA A 103 -11.16 7.94 8.85
CA ALA A 103 -10.81 6.99 7.81
C ALA A 103 -11.98 6.04 7.56
N ARG A 104 -12.32 5.80 6.29
CA ARG A 104 -13.39 4.87 5.92
C ARG A 104 -12.97 3.41 6.03
N GLU A 105 -11.70 3.11 5.85
CA GLU A 105 -11.18 1.74 5.77
C GLU A 105 -10.15 1.45 6.87
N LYS A 106 -9.03 2.18 6.87
CA LYS A 106 -7.89 1.87 7.74
C LYS A 106 -7.06 3.09 8.08
N VAL A 107 -6.53 3.12 9.30
CA VAL A 107 -5.42 3.98 9.70
C VAL A 107 -4.19 3.12 10.01
N LYS A 108 -3.04 3.45 9.42
CA LYS A 108 -1.75 2.84 9.70
C LYS A 108 -0.78 3.90 10.20
N LEU A 109 -0.37 3.79 11.45
CA LEU A 109 0.66 4.64 12.04
C LEU A 109 1.98 3.89 12.04
N ARG A 110 3.03 4.54 11.53
CA ARG A 110 4.38 4.00 11.41
C ARG A 110 5.35 4.89 12.18
N ALA A 111 6.38 4.33 12.80
CA ALA A 111 7.39 5.16 13.44
C ALA A 111 8.06 6.11 12.42
N PRO A 112 8.43 7.35 12.83
CA PRO A 112 8.31 7.95 14.16
C PRO A 112 7.04 8.82 14.33
N ALA A 113 5.87 8.36 13.87
CA ALA A 113 4.66 9.18 13.88
C ALA A 113 4.25 9.65 15.29
N VAL A 114 3.79 10.90 15.37
CA VAL A 114 3.21 11.52 16.57
C VAL A 114 1.83 12.05 16.23
N VAL A 115 0.79 11.44 16.79
CA VAL A 115 -0.61 11.78 16.48
C VAL A 115 -1.29 12.31 17.73
N ASN A 116 -1.71 13.57 17.69
CA ASN A 116 -2.51 14.23 18.72
C ASN A 116 -3.92 14.52 18.15
N ALA A 117 -4.76 13.49 18.04
CA ALA A 117 -6.00 13.60 17.29
C ALA A 117 -7.12 12.66 17.75
N GLY A 118 -8.37 13.05 17.47
CA GLY A 118 -9.52 12.14 17.52
C GLY A 118 -9.56 11.29 16.25
N VAL A 119 -9.52 9.96 16.38
CA VAL A 119 -9.48 9.03 15.25
C VAL A 119 -10.77 8.21 15.18
N LYS A 120 -11.42 8.21 14.02
CA LYS A 120 -12.53 7.33 13.67
C LYS A 120 -12.11 6.44 12.52
N ALA A 121 -12.09 5.12 12.72
CA ALA A 121 -11.70 4.16 11.70
C ALA A 121 -12.23 2.75 12.01
N PRO A 122 -12.50 1.90 11.02
CA PRO A 122 -12.84 0.49 11.27
C PRO A 122 -11.63 -0.34 11.72
N LEU A 123 -10.45 0.01 11.20
CA LEU A 123 -9.22 -0.72 11.41
C LEU A 123 -8.08 0.25 11.73
N LEU A 124 -7.31 -0.08 12.75
CA LEU A 124 -6.12 0.66 13.15
C LEU A 124 -4.93 -0.30 13.28
N ALA A 125 -3.80 0.07 12.69
CA ALA A 125 -2.52 -0.61 12.87
C ALA A 125 -1.48 0.41 13.34
N MET A 126 -0.75 0.10 14.41
CA MET A 126 0.30 0.94 14.97
C MET A 126 1.59 0.14 15.05
N GLU A 127 2.66 0.67 14.49
CA GLU A 127 4.01 0.11 14.64
C GLU A 127 4.63 0.54 15.97
N GLU A 128 5.64 -0.20 16.44
CA GLU A 128 6.43 0.16 17.62
C GLU A 128 7.10 1.54 17.44
N GLY A 129 7.14 2.35 18.50
CA GLY A 129 7.75 3.69 18.48
C GLY A 129 6.82 4.82 18.03
N VAL A 130 5.55 4.54 17.76
CA VAL A 130 4.51 5.56 17.51
C VAL A 130 4.02 6.15 18.83
N VAL A 131 3.82 7.48 18.85
CA VAL A 131 3.14 8.19 19.94
C VAL A 131 1.73 8.56 19.50
N PHE A 132 0.72 8.09 20.22
CA PHE A 132 -0.69 8.40 19.97
C PHE A 132 -1.32 8.99 21.22
N ASN A 133 -1.80 10.23 21.13
CA ASN A 133 -2.53 10.94 22.19
C ASN A 133 -3.88 11.41 21.64
N GLY A 134 -4.97 10.79 22.08
CA GLY A 134 -6.30 11.21 21.65
C GLY A 134 -7.35 10.15 21.88
N THR A 135 -8.50 10.36 21.25
CA THR A 135 -9.62 9.43 21.30
C THR A 135 -9.60 8.54 20.06
N LEU A 136 -10.03 7.29 20.23
CA LEU A 136 -10.18 6.35 19.13
C LEU A 136 -11.59 5.77 19.19
N GLU A 137 -12.34 5.92 18.10
CA GLU A 137 -13.66 5.35 17.90
C GLU A 137 -13.59 4.34 16.75
N MET A 138 -13.83 3.06 17.06
CA MET A 138 -13.83 2.02 16.03
C MET A 138 -15.20 1.93 15.36
N SER A 139 -15.30 2.36 14.11
CA SER A 139 -16.52 2.26 13.31
C SER A 139 -16.64 0.84 12.75
N GLN A 140 -17.51 0.00 13.33
CA GLN A 140 -17.73 -1.36 12.83
C GLN A 140 -18.38 -1.34 11.44
N SER A 141 -17.59 -1.49 10.39
CA SER A 141 -18.08 -1.83 9.06
C SER A 141 -18.19 -3.36 8.94
N GLY A 142 -19.30 -3.90 9.45
CA GLY A 142 -19.77 -5.26 9.15
C GLY A 142 -18.93 -6.41 9.73
N THR A 143 -19.35 -6.91 10.88
CA THR A 143 -19.02 -8.25 11.37
C THR A 143 -19.30 -9.28 10.27
N ARG A 144 -18.27 -9.74 9.55
CA ARG A 144 -18.33 -11.03 8.85
C ARG A 144 -18.06 -12.10 9.90
N GLU A 145 -19.14 -12.59 10.50
CA GLU A 145 -19.08 -13.83 11.28
C GLU A 145 -18.52 -14.95 10.40
N PRO A 146 -17.53 -15.73 10.86
CA PRO A 146 -17.10 -16.90 10.15
C PRO A 146 -18.22 -17.96 10.22
N GLN A 147 -19.06 -18.03 9.18
CA GLN A 147 -19.95 -19.16 8.96
C GLN A 147 -19.12 -20.40 8.59
N GLY A 148 -18.60 -21.08 9.60
CA GLY A 148 -18.11 -22.45 9.48
C GLY A 148 -19.27 -23.43 9.53
N GLN A 149 -19.89 -23.72 8.38
CA GLN A 149 -20.71 -24.92 8.19
C GLN A 149 -19.81 -26.15 8.06
N GLY A 150 -20.05 -27.15 8.90
CA GLY A 150 -19.38 -28.45 8.84
C GLY A 150 -20.18 -29.49 9.62
N SER A 151 -21.40 -29.77 9.15
CA SER A 151 -22.18 -30.92 9.60
C SER A 151 -21.57 -32.21 9.05
N THR A 152 -21.20 -33.16 9.90
CA THR A 152 -21.27 -34.58 9.54
C THR A 152 -21.69 -35.38 10.76
N ARG A 153 -22.92 -35.88 10.69
CA ARG A 153 -23.47 -36.94 11.54
C ARG A 153 -22.55 -38.17 11.47
N GLY A 154 -21.81 -38.44 12.53
CA GLY A 154 -21.23 -39.75 12.80
C GLY A 154 -22.21 -40.59 13.63
N GLN A 155 -22.90 -41.53 12.97
CA GLN A 155 -23.58 -42.65 13.61
C GLN A 155 -22.56 -43.64 14.21
N GLY A 156 -22.93 -44.28 15.32
CA GLY A 156 -22.26 -45.47 15.90
C GLY A 156 -21.20 -45.11 16.94
N VAL A 157 -21.15 -45.66 18.15
CA VAL A 157 -21.41 -47.06 18.56
C VAL A 157 -21.89 -47.09 20.02
N LYS A 158 -22.92 -47.90 20.30
CA LYS A 158 -23.39 -48.22 21.64
C LYS A 158 -22.42 -49.24 22.25
N LEU A 159 -21.63 -48.84 23.25
CA LEU A 159 -20.81 -49.77 24.02
C LEU A 159 -21.71 -50.52 25.00
N VAL A 160 -21.83 -51.84 24.78
CA VAL A 160 -22.28 -52.83 25.77
C VAL A 160 -21.09 -53.77 26.01
N ASN A 161 -20.95 -54.19 27.27
CA ASN A 161 -20.09 -55.23 27.87
C ASN A 161 -19.14 -54.61 28.92
N GLY A 162 -19.19 -54.99 30.20
CA GLY A 162 -19.97 -56.05 30.86
C GLY A 162 -19.92 -55.90 32.38
#